data_AF-A0AAJ7SLW5-F1
#
_entry.id   AF-A0AAJ7SLW5-F1
#
_cell.length_a   1.000
_cell.length_b   1.000
_cell.length_c   1.000
_cell.angle_alpha   90.00
_cell.angle_beta   90.00
_cell.angle_gamma   90.00
#
_symmetry.space_group_name_H-M   'P 1'
#
loop_
_entity.id
_entity.type
_entity.pdbx_description
1 polymer ?
#
loop_
_entity_poly.entity_id
_entity_poly.type
_entity_poly.pdbx_seq_one_letter_code
_entity_poly.pdbx_strand_id
1 'polypeptide(L)'
;MAFPSCRHLLLGFFALSLAVIVSMLYQAPGLARTVPWRLLGACSTPTQAPQPPQQRTNTLILSSWRSGSSFLGQVFNQHPEVFYLMEPLKHVWTAVPTSGERALRGATRDLLRSLCACDETALEFYIAPPRRLGSLFLFHHSAALCRLPACSAATAANASGALGCQQRCSAAPFAGIARACERSRHGVVKSVRLFDARALRPLVADPGVRLRIIHLVRDPRAVFASRRKLSRLSLEGDDRAVLGHADAGRPSRDVDVMEAICRSNDDVAAAAAEGGRREGRTPGVDGGGLGGAYMAVRYEDLVSEPARTTGEMFRFAGIELPDAVAAWVELMTHGQSDGAGEFDVVSLQSPAVARKWRRSLPFEEARAVQSACRAAMRRFRYREFASEGELRNASIDAFYR
;
A
#
# COMPACT_ATOMS: atom_id res chain seq x y z
N MET A 1 11.03 34.56 -50.61
CA MET A 1 10.94 36.00 -50.34
C MET A 1 10.11 36.62 -51.45
N ALA A 2 8.88 37.05 -51.14
CA ALA A 2 7.95 37.65 -52.08
C ALA A 2 7.31 38.89 -51.42
N PHE A 3 7.05 39.90 -52.25
CA PHE A 3 6.62 41.27 -51.92
C PHE A 3 5.22 41.38 -51.26
N PRO A 4 4.88 42.56 -50.69
CA PRO A 4 3.67 42.85 -49.91
C PRO A 4 2.57 43.56 -50.73
N SER A 5 1.37 43.72 -50.13
CA SER A 5 0.41 44.84 -50.29
C SER A 5 -1.05 44.36 -50.16
N CYS A 6 -1.87 44.97 -49.29
CA CYS A 6 -3.02 45.81 -49.70
C CYS A 6 -3.86 46.36 -48.52
N ARG A 7 -3.90 47.70 -48.45
CA ARG A 7 -5.03 48.64 -48.26
C ARG A 7 -6.15 48.44 -47.20
N HIS A 8 -6.20 49.46 -46.34
CA HIS A 8 -7.33 50.20 -45.74
C HIS A 8 -8.76 50.01 -46.25
N LEU A 9 -9.72 50.06 -45.31
CA LEU A 9 -10.95 50.86 -45.44
C LEU A 9 -11.25 51.64 -44.13
N LEU A 10 -11.09 52.96 -44.26
CA LEU A 10 -11.71 54.15 -43.64
C LEU A 10 -13.17 53.95 -43.11
N LEU A 11 -13.75 54.67 -42.14
CA LEU A 11 -13.67 56.09 -41.72
C LEU A 11 -14.36 56.28 -40.34
N GLY A 12 -13.85 57.20 -39.51
CA GLY A 12 -14.55 57.82 -38.39
C GLY A 12 -14.29 59.33 -38.40
N PHE A 13 -15.35 60.12 -38.57
CA PHE A 13 -15.37 61.58 -38.72
C PHE A 13 -15.31 62.32 -37.36
N PHE A 14 -14.52 63.41 -37.33
CA PHE A 14 -14.65 64.70 -36.60
C PHE A 14 -14.82 64.70 -35.05
N ALA A 15 -13.88 65.22 -34.24
CA ALA A 15 -13.25 66.55 -34.13
C ALA A 15 -13.96 67.55 -33.18
N LEU A 16 -13.25 67.87 -32.08
CA LEU A 16 -13.08 69.20 -31.42
C LEU A 16 -14.30 69.86 -30.71
N SER A 17 -14.23 70.37 -29.47
CA SER A 17 -13.26 71.37 -28.96
C SER A 17 -13.28 71.55 -27.42
N LEU A 18 -12.22 72.23 -26.96
CA LEU A 18 -11.73 72.66 -25.64
C LEU A 18 -12.65 73.50 -24.69
N ALA A 19 -12.40 73.33 -23.38
CA ALA A 19 -12.08 74.34 -22.34
C ALA A 19 -13.12 74.81 -21.25
N VAL A 20 -12.52 75.10 -20.07
CA VAL A 20 -12.94 75.99 -18.93
C VAL A 20 -13.81 75.33 -17.83
N ILE A 21 -13.28 74.93 -16.66
CA ILE A 21 -12.81 75.68 -15.44
C ILE A 21 -13.93 75.96 -14.39
N VAL A 22 -13.77 75.34 -13.21
CA VAL A 22 -14.01 75.86 -11.83
C VAL A 22 -15.44 76.03 -11.27
N SER A 23 -15.73 75.29 -10.18
CA SER A 23 -16.15 75.79 -8.83
C SER A 23 -16.65 74.61 -7.98
N MET A 24 -15.86 74.10 -7.02
CA MET A 24 -15.88 74.44 -5.59
C MET A 24 -17.24 74.19 -4.88
N LEU A 25 -17.29 73.03 -4.20
CA LEU A 25 -17.79 72.80 -2.83
C LEU A 25 -18.89 73.73 -2.29
N TYR A 26 -20.07 73.19 -1.95
CA TYR A 26 -20.73 73.41 -0.65
C TYR A 26 -21.97 72.51 -0.45
N GLN A 27 -22.01 71.88 0.73
CA GLN A 27 -23.17 71.37 1.51
C GLN A 27 -23.80 69.99 1.19
N ALA A 28 -23.66 69.09 2.18
CA ALA A 28 -24.34 67.80 2.38
C ALA A 28 -25.79 68.01 2.92
N PRO A 29 -26.62 66.97 3.26
CA PRO A 29 -26.41 65.52 3.22
C PRO A 29 -27.60 64.66 2.70
N GLY A 30 -27.33 63.37 2.45
CA GLY A 30 -28.30 62.29 2.66
C GLY A 30 -29.19 61.88 1.49
N LEU A 31 -28.92 60.71 0.91
CA LEU A 31 -29.86 59.58 0.81
C LEU A 31 -29.26 58.46 -0.07
N ALA A 32 -29.07 57.32 0.58
CA ALA A 32 -29.26 55.95 0.12
C ALA A 32 -29.12 55.59 -1.39
N ARG A 33 -28.26 54.58 -1.60
CA ARG A 33 -28.37 53.49 -2.58
C ARG A 33 -28.04 53.84 -4.04
N THR A 34 -26.83 53.50 -4.46
CA THR A 34 -26.52 52.31 -5.29
C THR A 34 -25.03 52.39 -5.67
N VAL A 35 -24.20 51.47 -5.15
CA VAL A 35 -22.79 51.37 -5.56
C VAL A 35 -22.70 50.36 -6.72
N PRO A 36 -22.20 50.75 -7.90
CA PRO A 36 -21.92 49.83 -8.98
C PRO A 36 -20.59 49.10 -8.71
N TRP A 37 -20.62 47.80 -8.93
CA TRP A 37 -19.52 46.84 -8.89
C TRP A 37 -18.42 47.24 -9.90
N ARG A 38 -17.32 47.85 -9.47
CA ARG A 38 -16.04 47.78 -10.22
C ARG A 38 -14.84 47.75 -9.28
N LEU A 39 -14.03 46.72 -9.49
CA LEU A 39 -12.58 46.62 -9.25
C LEU A 39 -12.11 46.54 -7.79
N LEU A 40 -12.11 45.33 -7.24
CA LEU A 40 -11.07 44.91 -6.29
C LEU A 40 -10.20 43.86 -7.00
N GLY A 41 -8.94 44.22 -7.22
CA GLY A 41 -7.92 43.35 -7.80
C GLY A 41 -7.71 42.10 -6.94
N ALA A 42 -7.60 40.96 -7.59
CA ALA A 42 -7.22 39.72 -6.96
C ALA A 42 -5.80 39.84 -6.39
N CYS A 43 -5.65 39.70 -5.08
CA CYS A 43 -4.36 39.38 -4.48
C CYS A 43 -3.90 38.03 -5.04
N SER A 44 -2.90 38.08 -5.92
CA SER A 44 -2.17 36.92 -6.36
C SER A 44 -1.39 36.37 -5.16
N THR A 45 -1.69 35.14 -4.75
CA THR A 45 -0.83 34.41 -3.81
C THR A 45 0.55 34.20 -4.46
N PRO A 46 1.65 34.25 -3.70
CA PRO A 46 2.97 34.02 -4.26
C PRO A 46 3.04 32.58 -4.78
N THR A 47 3.22 32.45 -6.09
CA THR A 47 3.51 31.18 -6.75
C THR A 47 4.77 30.60 -6.11
N GLN A 48 4.62 29.54 -5.32
CA GLN A 48 5.76 28.75 -4.84
C GLN A 48 6.60 28.34 -6.05
N ALA A 49 7.91 28.55 -5.95
CA ALA A 49 8.85 28.04 -6.94
C ALA A 49 8.62 26.53 -7.16
N PRO A 50 8.76 26.03 -8.40
CA PRO A 50 8.61 24.60 -8.68
C PRO A 50 9.57 23.83 -7.78
N GLN A 51 9.03 23.05 -6.85
CA GLN A 51 9.83 22.08 -6.11
C GLN A 51 10.51 21.17 -7.14
N PRO A 52 11.79 20.82 -6.97
CA PRO A 52 12.44 19.85 -7.85
C PRO A 52 11.57 18.60 -7.93
N PRO A 53 11.42 17.97 -9.10
CA PRO A 53 10.53 16.82 -9.27
C PRO A 53 10.89 15.75 -8.25
N GLN A 54 10.02 15.57 -7.26
CA GLN A 54 10.21 14.59 -6.22
C GLN A 54 10.21 13.21 -6.89
N GLN A 55 11.36 12.53 -6.88
CA GLN A 55 11.53 11.24 -7.54
C GLN A 55 10.50 10.21 -7.03
N ARG A 56 10.09 9.26 -7.88
CA ARG A 56 9.11 8.20 -7.56
C ARG A 56 9.64 7.24 -6.50
N THR A 57 8.81 6.83 -5.54
CA THR A 57 9.16 5.75 -4.58
C THR A 57 8.38 4.49 -4.86
N ASN A 58 8.99 3.35 -4.59
CA ASN A 58 8.32 2.06 -4.60
C ASN A 58 8.40 1.42 -3.20
N THR A 59 7.26 0.98 -2.68
CA THR A 59 7.17 0.29 -1.39
C THR A 59 6.59 -1.11 -1.59
N LEU A 60 7.31 -2.12 -1.12
CA LEU A 60 6.80 -3.48 -0.99
C LEU A 60 6.31 -3.70 0.44
N ILE A 61 5.02 -3.97 0.58
CA ILE A 61 4.45 -4.53 1.81
C ILE A 61 4.63 -6.04 1.73
N LEU A 62 5.64 -6.54 2.43
CA LEU A 62 5.97 -7.94 2.52
C LEU A 62 5.33 -8.54 3.77
N SER A 63 4.68 -9.68 3.66
CA SER A 63 4.05 -10.33 4.82
C SER A 63 3.75 -11.81 4.55
N SER A 64 3.00 -12.46 5.43
CA SER A 64 2.40 -13.77 5.21
C SER A 64 0.86 -13.69 5.16
N TRP A 65 0.19 -14.76 4.72
CA TRP A 65 -1.27 -14.83 4.74
C TRP A 65 -1.81 -14.64 6.17
N ARG A 66 -2.93 -13.92 6.28
CA ARG A 66 -3.66 -13.67 7.53
C ARG A 66 -2.93 -12.82 8.58
N SER A 67 -1.87 -12.11 8.18
CA SER A 67 -1.14 -11.15 9.01
C SER A 67 -1.85 -9.81 9.23
N GLY A 68 -2.90 -9.50 8.47
CA GLY A 68 -3.51 -8.16 8.44
C GLY A 68 -2.94 -7.26 7.35
N SER A 69 -2.15 -7.79 6.41
CA SER A 69 -1.56 -7.04 5.30
C SER A 69 -2.58 -6.38 4.35
N SER A 70 -3.81 -6.87 4.28
CA SER A 70 -4.91 -6.18 3.56
C SER A 70 -5.21 -4.81 4.18
N PHE A 71 -5.27 -4.73 5.51
CA PHE A 71 -5.49 -3.46 6.22
C PHE A 71 -4.35 -2.49 5.95
N LEU A 72 -3.10 -2.92 6.16
CA LEU A 72 -1.92 -2.07 5.90
C LEU A 72 -1.85 -1.63 4.43
N GLY A 73 -2.18 -2.50 3.47
CA GLY A 73 -2.31 -2.13 2.07
C GLY A 73 -3.34 -1.03 1.84
N GLN A 74 -4.51 -1.12 2.49
CA GLN A 74 -5.55 -0.09 2.39
C GLN A 74 -5.14 1.24 3.02
N VAL A 75 -4.33 1.24 4.09
CA VAL A 75 -3.76 2.46 4.67
C VAL A 75 -3.02 3.29 3.61
N PHE A 76 -2.16 2.66 2.81
CA PHE A 76 -1.47 3.35 1.70
C PHE A 76 -2.41 3.69 0.53
N ASN A 77 -3.38 2.82 0.23
CA ASN A 77 -4.33 3.01 -0.86
C ASN A 77 -5.28 4.21 -0.65
N GLN A 78 -5.44 4.71 0.58
CA GLN A 78 -6.16 5.96 0.84
C GLN A 78 -5.40 7.21 0.36
N HIS A 79 -4.10 7.11 0.06
CA HIS A 79 -3.31 8.24 -0.36
C HIS A 79 -3.56 8.57 -1.85
N PRO A 80 -3.90 9.82 -2.22
CA PRO A 80 -4.33 10.17 -3.59
C PRO A 80 -3.23 9.99 -4.66
N GLU A 81 -1.96 10.08 -4.24
CA GLU A 81 -0.79 9.93 -5.13
C GLU A 81 -0.13 8.54 -5.06
N VAL A 82 -0.75 7.56 -4.39
CA VAL A 82 -0.29 6.17 -4.35
C VAL A 82 -1.01 5.32 -5.39
N PHE A 83 -0.24 4.57 -6.17
CA PHE A 83 -0.69 3.45 -6.97
C PHE A 83 -0.49 2.14 -6.20
N TYR A 84 -1.58 1.56 -5.70
CA TYR A 84 -1.54 0.33 -4.91
C TYR A 84 -1.92 -0.91 -5.73
N LEU A 85 -1.20 -2.02 -5.59
CA LEU A 85 -1.56 -3.33 -6.14
C LEU A 85 -1.65 -4.40 -5.03
N MET A 86 -2.77 -5.13 -5.04
CA MET A 86 -3.08 -6.21 -4.10
C MET A 86 -2.61 -7.57 -4.65
N GLU A 87 -1.48 -8.07 -4.14
CA GLU A 87 -0.92 -9.40 -4.48
C GLU A 87 -0.75 -9.71 -5.98
N PRO A 88 -0.16 -8.82 -6.80
CA PRO A 88 0.04 -9.08 -8.23
C PRO A 88 0.97 -10.30 -8.47
N LEU A 89 1.85 -10.62 -7.52
CA LEU A 89 2.77 -11.76 -7.60
C LEU A 89 2.06 -13.12 -7.48
N LYS A 90 0.77 -13.14 -7.12
CA LYS A 90 -0.05 -14.35 -7.18
C LYS A 90 -0.03 -14.99 -8.57
N HIS A 91 -0.01 -14.17 -9.62
CA HIS A 91 -0.06 -14.65 -11.00
C HIS A 91 1.13 -15.53 -11.37
N VAL A 92 2.31 -15.25 -10.82
CA VAL A 92 3.51 -16.08 -11.01
C VAL A 92 3.29 -17.49 -10.45
N TRP A 93 2.68 -17.58 -9.27
CA TRP A 93 2.42 -18.86 -8.60
C TRP A 93 1.32 -19.65 -9.31
N THR A 94 0.28 -18.97 -9.78
CA THR A 94 -0.83 -19.63 -10.49
C THR A 94 -0.44 -20.08 -11.90
N ALA A 95 0.51 -19.40 -12.55
CA ALA A 95 1.01 -19.78 -13.87
C ALA A 95 1.87 -21.07 -13.82
N VAL A 96 2.53 -21.36 -12.69
CA VAL A 96 3.40 -22.53 -12.53
C VAL A 96 3.12 -23.25 -11.19
N PRO A 97 1.93 -23.86 -11.02
CA PRO A 97 1.44 -24.35 -9.71
C PRO A 97 2.18 -25.57 -9.15
N THR A 98 3.03 -26.21 -9.95
CA THR A 98 3.85 -27.37 -9.55
C THR A 98 5.25 -26.96 -9.07
N SER A 99 5.56 -25.67 -9.07
CA SER A 99 6.85 -25.15 -8.61
C SER A 99 6.76 -24.74 -7.15
N GLY A 100 7.75 -25.18 -6.36
CA GLY A 100 7.94 -24.66 -5.01
C GLY A 100 8.37 -23.19 -5.04
N GLU A 101 8.11 -22.48 -3.95
CA GLU A 101 8.40 -21.03 -3.82
C GLU A 101 9.82 -20.65 -4.28
N ARG A 102 10.83 -21.48 -3.94
CA ARG A 102 12.24 -21.20 -4.26
C ARG A 102 12.50 -21.07 -5.77
N ALA A 103 11.83 -21.87 -6.59
CA ALA A 103 11.96 -21.80 -8.05
C ALA A 103 11.31 -20.53 -8.63
N LEU A 104 10.26 -20.02 -7.97
CA LEU A 104 9.49 -18.86 -8.42
C LEU A 104 10.14 -17.51 -8.05
N ARG A 105 11.19 -17.51 -7.20
CA ARG A 105 11.81 -16.29 -6.67
C ARG A 105 12.34 -15.35 -7.77
N GLY A 106 12.97 -15.90 -8.82
CA GLY A 106 13.50 -15.12 -9.94
C GLY A 106 12.40 -14.38 -10.69
N ALA A 107 11.40 -15.14 -11.17
CA ALA A 107 10.22 -14.60 -11.86
C ALA A 107 9.46 -13.56 -11.00
N THR A 108 9.32 -13.84 -9.70
CA THR A 108 8.67 -12.93 -8.75
C THR A 108 9.42 -11.60 -8.62
N ARG A 109 10.76 -11.66 -8.51
CA ARG A 109 11.63 -10.47 -8.47
C ARG A 109 11.53 -9.67 -9.76
N ASP A 110 11.57 -10.34 -10.90
CA ASP A 110 11.58 -9.67 -12.21
C ASP A 110 10.23 -9.00 -12.51
N LEU A 111 9.11 -9.68 -12.19
CA LEU A 111 7.79 -9.05 -12.24
C LEU A 111 7.70 -7.83 -11.31
N LEU A 112 8.21 -7.93 -10.08
CA LEU A 112 8.21 -6.79 -9.15
C LEU A 112 9.01 -5.61 -9.71
N ARG A 113 10.15 -5.86 -10.36
CA ARG A 113 10.96 -4.83 -11.01
C ARG A 113 10.16 -4.12 -12.12
N SER A 114 9.50 -4.85 -13.01
CA SER A 114 8.66 -4.27 -14.06
C SER A 114 7.50 -3.45 -13.49
N LEU A 115 6.81 -3.95 -12.46
CA LEU A 115 5.73 -3.21 -11.81
C LEU A 115 6.21 -1.92 -11.13
N CYS A 116 7.42 -1.89 -10.57
CA CYS A 116 8.03 -0.67 -10.03
C CYS A 116 8.33 0.37 -11.11
N ALA A 117 8.53 -0.07 -12.36
CA ALA A 117 8.72 0.76 -13.54
C ALA A 117 7.40 1.08 -14.28
N CYS A 118 6.25 0.70 -13.71
CA CYS A 118 4.93 0.81 -14.36
C CYS A 118 4.77 0.01 -15.66
N ASP A 119 5.61 -0.99 -15.90
CA ASP A 119 5.49 -1.90 -17.02
C ASP A 119 4.55 -3.06 -16.66
N GLU A 120 3.30 -2.95 -17.09
CA GLU A 120 2.26 -3.97 -16.91
C GLU A 120 2.42 -5.15 -17.87
N THR A 121 3.19 -4.99 -18.96
CA THR A 121 3.35 -6.04 -19.97
C THR A 121 4.02 -7.29 -19.40
N ALA A 122 4.83 -7.16 -18.36
CA ALA A 122 5.40 -8.30 -17.63
C ALA A 122 4.33 -9.23 -17.01
N LEU A 123 3.12 -8.74 -16.73
CA LEU A 123 2.01 -9.59 -16.25
C LEU A 123 1.46 -10.49 -17.35
N GLU A 124 1.70 -10.17 -18.63
CA GLU A 124 1.18 -10.92 -19.77
C GLU A 124 1.73 -12.33 -19.88
N PHE A 125 2.93 -12.57 -19.34
CA PHE A 125 3.53 -13.90 -19.24
C PHE A 125 2.79 -14.82 -18.26
N TYR A 126 2.05 -14.25 -17.31
CA TYR A 126 1.41 -14.97 -16.22
C TYR A 126 -0.12 -14.93 -16.26
N ILE A 127 -0.70 -14.03 -17.06
CA ILE A 127 -2.15 -13.86 -17.23
C ILE A 127 -2.53 -14.21 -18.67
N ALA A 128 -3.35 -15.25 -18.83
CA ALA A 128 -3.82 -15.68 -20.14
C ALA A 128 -4.80 -14.65 -20.78
N PRO A 129 -4.83 -14.54 -22.12
CA PRO A 129 -5.87 -13.78 -22.83
C PRO A 129 -7.29 -14.34 -22.60
N PRO A 130 -8.35 -13.51 -22.69
CA PRO A 130 -8.32 -12.06 -22.91
C PRO A 130 -7.93 -11.30 -21.63
N ARG A 131 -6.98 -10.36 -21.76
CA ARG A 131 -6.45 -9.57 -20.64
C ARG A 131 -7.24 -8.28 -20.47
N ARG A 132 -7.84 -8.11 -19.31
CA ARG A 132 -8.61 -6.93 -18.89
C ARG A 132 -8.24 -6.58 -17.45
N LEU A 133 -8.64 -5.41 -16.94
CA LEU A 133 -8.38 -5.09 -15.53
C LEU A 133 -8.94 -6.17 -14.58
N GLY A 134 -10.09 -6.76 -14.91
CA GLY A 134 -10.68 -7.87 -14.15
C GLY A 134 -9.82 -9.14 -14.08
N SER A 135 -8.86 -9.32 -14.99
CA SER A 135 -7.92 -10.44 -14.97
C SER A 135 -6.86 -10.29 -13.87
N LEU A 136 -6.61 -9.07 -13.39
CA LEU A 136 -5.68 -8.81 -12.29
C LEU A 136 -6.36 -9.14 -10.95
N PHE A 137 -5.72 -10.00 -10.16
CA PHE A 137 -6.24 -10.43 -8.87
C PHE A 137 -6.58 -9.22 -7.99
N LEU A 138 -7.83 -9.17 -7.53
CA LEU A 138 -8.35 -8.13 -6.63
C LEU A 138 -8.08 -6.69 -7.09
N PHE A 139 -8.07 -6.44 -8.42
CA PHE A 139 -7.78 -5.11 -8.98
C PHE A 139 -8.65 -3.98 -8.37
N HIS A 140 -9.90 -4.29 -8.02
CA HIS A 140 -10.88 -3.36 -7.48
C HIS A 140 -10.56 -2.86 -6.06
N HIS A 141 -9.57 -3.47 -5.38
CA HIS A 141 -9.03 -2.95 -4.13
C HIS A 141 -8.01 -1.82 -4.35
N SER A 142 -7.66 -1.50 -5.59
CA SER A 142 -6.81 -0.36 -5.94
C SER A 142 -7.67 0.84 -6.30
N ALA A 143 -7.62 1.89 -5.48
CA ALA A 143 -8.37 3.12 -5.75
C ALA A 143 -7.95 3.76 -7.09
N ALA A 144 -6.68 3.62 -7.48
CA ALA A 144 -6.14 4.12 -8.73
C ALA A 144 -6.66 3.36 -9.97
N LEU A 145 -6.91 2.06 -9.87
CA LEU A 145 -7.50 1.27 -10.97
C LEU A 145 -9.01 1.47 -11.11
N CYS A 146 -9.65 1.96 -10.06
CA CYS A 146 -11.09 2.27 -10.03
C CYS A 146 -11.43 3.69 -10.49
N ARG A 147 -10.47 4.45 -11.07
CA ARG A 147 -10.66 5.82 -11.56
C ARG A 147 -9.81 6.07 -12.81
N LEU A 148 -10.01 7.24 -13.42
CA LEU A 148 -9.23 7.63 -14.61
C LEU A 148 -7.75 7.75 -14.23
N PRO A 149 -6.83 7.32 -15.13
CA PRO A 149 -7.04 6.88 -16.51
C PRO A 149 -7.25 5.36 -16.71
N ALA A 150 -7.30 4.56 -15.64
CA ALA A 150 -7.49 3.11 -15.75
C ALA A 150 -8.92 2.74 -16.10
N CYS A 151 -9.89 3.35 -15.42
CA CYS A 151 -11.32 3.10 -15.59
C CYS A 151 -12.13 4.38 -15.31
N SER A 152 -13.25 4.60 -15.98
CA SER A 152 -14.10 5.76 -15.76
C SER A 152 -15.10 5.60 -14.59
N ALA A 153 -14.93 4.63 -13.69
CA ALA A 153 -15.79 4.52 -12.53
C ALA A 153 -15.51 5.68 -11.55
N ALA A 154 -16.56 6.41 -11.14
CA ALA A 154 -16.48 7.30 -10.00
C ALA A 154 -16.94 6.51 -8.78
N THR A 155 -16.02 5.94 -8.00
CA THR A 155 -16.41 5.30 -6.73
C THR A 155 -15.52 5.69 -5.57
N ALA A 156 -16.18 6.03 -4.46
CA ALA A 156 -15.59 6.29 -3.16
C ALA A 156 -14.93 5.04 -2.57
N ALA A 157 -13.96 5.24 -1.68
CA ALA A 157 -13.13 4.20 -1.05
C ALA A 157 -13.86 3.37 0.05
N ASN A 158 -15.13 3.01 -0.17
CA ASN A 158 -15.91 2.15 0.74
C ASN A 158 -16.22 0.78 0.12
N ALA A 159 -16.68 -0.19 0.92
CA ALA A 159 -16.96 -1.57 0.47
C ALA A 159 -18.01 -1.63 -0.67
N SER A 160 -19.01 -0.75 -0.63
CA SER A 160 -19.97 -0.57 -1.72
C SER A 160 -19.33 0.01 -3.00
N GLY A 161 -18.29 0.83 -2.85
CA GLY A 161 -17.47 1.33 -3.94
C GLY A 161 -16.59 0.27 -4.59
N ALA A 162 -16.03 -0.65 -3.80
CA ALA A 162 -15.20 -1.76 -4.29
C ALA A 162 -16.01 -2.72 -5.18
N LEU A 163 -17.21 -3.14 -4.74
CA LEU A 163 -18.14 -3.94 -5.54
C LEU A 163 -18.56 -3.24 -6.83
N GLY A 164 -18.88 -1.94 -6.75
CA GLY A 164 -19.21 -1.14 -7.93
C GLY A 164 -18.06 -1.00 -8.93
N CYS A 165 -16.83 -0.83 -8.43
CA CYS A 165 -15.63 -0.82 -9.25
C CYS A 165 -15.41 -2.16 -9.95
N GLN A 166 -15.52 -3.27 -9.22
CA GLN A 166 -15.37 -4.61 -9.79
C GLN A 166 -16.32 -4.80 -10.98
N GLN A 167 -17.60 -4.47 -10.82
CA GLN A 167 -18.59 -4.66 -11.88
C GLN A 167 -18.34 -3.76 -13.10
N ARG A 168 -18.04 -2.47 -12.90
CA ARG A 168 -17.88 -1.52 -14.01
C ARG A 168 -16.54 -1.57 -14.71
N CYS A 169 -15.48 -1.92 -13.99
CA CYS A 169 -14.10 -1.80 -14.49
C CYS A 169 -13.50 -3.15 -14.90
N SER A 170 -14.16 -4.29 -14.64
CA SER A 170 -13.60 -5.60 -15.01
C SER A 170 -13.29 -5.73 -16.50
N ALA A 171 -14.08 -5.07 -17.36
CA ALA A 171 -13.89 -5.09 -18.81
C ALA A 171 -12.91 -4.02 -19.35
N ALA A 172 -12.39 -3.15 -18.49
CA ALA A 172 -11.52 -2.06 -18.91
C ALA A 172 -10.17 -2.58 -19.47
N PRO A 173 -9.51 -1.83 -20.37
CA PRO A 173 -8.28 -2.26 -21.01
C PRO A 173 -7.16 -2.53 -20.01
N PHE A 174 -6.39 -3.60 -20.25
CA PHE A 174 -5.27 -3.98 -19.38
C PHE A 174 -4.22 -2.87 -19.23
N ALA A 175 -3.99 -2.11 -20.32
CA ALA A 175 -3.09 -0.95 -20.33
C ALA A 175 -3.50 0.22 -19.40
N GLY A 176 -4.70 0.14 -18.78
CA GLY A 176 -5.08 1.03 -17.70
C GLY A 176 -4.16 0.93 -16.48
N ILE A 177 -3.50 -0.22 -16.26
CA ILE A 177 -2.58 -0.46 -15.13
C ILE A 177 -1.38 0.50 -15.21
N ALA A 178 -0.67 0.50 -16.34
CA ALA A 178 0.47 1.40 -16.55
C ALA A 178 0.06 2.86 -16.44
N ARG A 179 -1.00 3.27 -17.14
CA ARG A 179 -1.46 4.67 -17.13
C ARG A 179 -1.79 5.19 -15.73
N ALA A 180 -2.43 4.38 -14.88
CA ALA A 180 -2.70 4.76 -13.49
C ALA A 180 -1.43 4.76 -12.63
N CYS A 181 -0.52 3.82 -12.89
CA CYS A 181 0.78 3.75 -12.23
C CYS A 181 1.64 4.97 -12.52
N GLU A 182 1.78 5.36 -13.79
CA GLU A 182 2.57 6.50 -14.27
C GLU A 182 2.04 7.83 -13.74
N ARG A 183 0.70 7.95 -13.60
CA ARG A 183 0.05 9.15 -13.05
C ARG A 183 0.28 9.35 -11.55
N SER A 184 0.71 8.31 -10.84
CA SER A 184 0.91 8.32 -9.39
C SER A 184 2.39 8.60 -9.04
N ARG A 185 2.64 9.29 -7.93
CA ARG A 185 4.01 9.59 -7.46
C ARG A 185 4.68 8.41 -6.76
N HIS A 186 3.88 7.50 -6.21
CA HIS A 186 4.36 6.40 -5.40
C HIS A 186 3.73 5.08 -5.86
N GLY A 187 4.53 4.04 -5.99
CA GLY A 187 4.06 2.67 -6.19
C GLY A 187 4.06 1.91 -4.87
N VAL A 188 2.98 1.18 -4.58
CA VAL A 188 2.90 0.30 -3.42
C VAL A 188 2.39 -1.07 -3.87
N VAL A 189 3.18 -2.11 -3.64
CA VAL A 189 2.80 -3.49 -3.94
C VAL A 189 2.70 -4.24 -2.63
N LYS A 190 1.58 -4.93 -2.39
CA LYS A 190 1.47 -5.87 -1.27
C LYS A 190 1.63 -7.30 -1.77
N SER A 191 2.46 -8.09 -1.10
CA SER A 191 2.67 -9.51 -1.43
C SER A 191 2.82 -10.36 -0.17
N VAL A 192 2.27 -11.57 -0.23
CA VAL A 192 2.47 -12.63 0.77
C VAL A 192 3.26 -13.82 0.24
N ARG A 193 3.68 -13.76 -1.03
CA ARG A 193 4.21 -14.87 -1.82
C ARG A 193 5.71 -14.73 -2.12
N LEU A 194 6.44 -14.10 -1.20
CA LEU A 194 7.89 -13.92 -1.28
C LEU A 194 8.48 -14.26 0.08
N PHE A 195 9.23 -15.37 0.17
CA PHE A 195 9.62 -15.93 1.46
C PHE A 195 11.09 -15.68 1.80
N ASP A 196 11.85 -15.16 0.84
CA ASP A 196 13.27 -14.85 1.01
C ASP A 196 13.59 -13.46 0.46
N ALA A 197 13.79 -12.51 1.37
CA ALA A 197 14.11 -11.13 1.00
C ALA A 197 15.51 -10.96 0.38
N ARG A 198 16.38 -11.99 0.40
CA ARG A 198 17.65 -11.97 -0.33
C ARG A 198 17.44 -11.81 -1.84
N ALA A 199 16.33 -12.33 -2.37
CA ALA A 199 15.96 -12.18 -3.77
C ALA A 199 15.72 -10.70 -4.17
N LEU A 200 15.43 -9.82 -3.20
CA LEU A 200 15.15 -8.40 -3.43
C LEU A 200 16.40 -7.52 -3.40
N ARG A 201 17.58 -8.05 -3.03
CA ARG A 201 18.83 -7.27 -2.96
C ARG A 201 19.13 -6.49 -4.25
N PRO A 202 19.00 -7.07 -5.46
CA PRO A 202 19.25 -6.31 -6.68
C PRO A 202 18.29 -5.15 -6.89
N LEU A 203 17.04 -5.27 -6.43
CA LEU A 203 16.02 -4.21 -6.56
C LEU A 203 16.24 -3.10 -5.54
N VAL A 204 16.69 -3.44 -4.33
CA VAL A 204 17.03 -2.45 -3.30
C VAL A 204 18.30 -1.68 -3.65
N ALA A 205 19.29 -2.35 -4.26
CA ALA A 205 20.54 -1.72 -4.69
C ALA A 205 20.36 -0.81 -5.92
N ASP A 206 19.28 -0.97 -6.69
CA ASP A 206 19.02 -0.19 -7.89
C ASP A 206 18.36 1.17 -7.55
N PRO A 207 19.07 2.30 -7.74
CA PRO A 207 18.52 3.63 -7.45
C PRO A 207 17.36 4.02 -8.38
N GLY A 208 17.26 3.42 -9.57
CA GLY A 208 16.14 3.62 -10.49
C GLY A 208 14.85 2.94 -10.02
N VAL A 209 14.96 1.91 -9.17
CA VAL A 209 13.79 1.24 -8.56
C VAL A 209 13.40 1.94 -7.25
N ARG A 210 14.38 2.34 -6.44
CA ARG A 210 14.17 3.01 -5.14
C ARG A 210 13.15 2.27 -4.26
N LEU A 211 13.39 0.98 -4.08
CA LEU A 211 12.52 0.07 -3.33
C LEU A 211 12.71 0.18 -1.82
N ARG A 212 11.61 0.30 -1.09
CA ARG A 212 11.54 0.16 0.38
C ARG A 212 10.66 -1.01 0.75
N ILE A 213 11.02 -1.74 1.80
CA ILE A 213 10.33 -2.96 2.22
C ILE A 213 9.77 -2.75 3.62
N ILE A 214 8.45 -2.74 3.73
CA ILE A 214 7.74 -2.82 5.00
C ILE A 214 7.36 -4.28 5.22
N HIS A 215 8.04 -4.95 6.15
CA HIS A 215 7.76 -6.32 6.52
C HIS A 215 6.77 -6.36 7.69
N LEU A 216 5.50 -6.63 7.37
CA LEU A 216 4.45 -6.79 8.35
C LEU A 216 4.47 -8.21 8.92
N VAL A 217 4.65 -8.32 10.23
CA VAL A 217 4.54 -9.57 10.99
C VAL A 217 3.36 -9.51 11.96
N ARG A 218 2.86 -10.67 12.36
CA ARG A 218 1.78 -10.81 13.34
C ARG A 218 2.08 -11.99 14.25
N ASP A 219 1.52 -12.02 15.46
CA ASP A 219 1.64 -13.18 16.35
C ASP A 219 1.26 -14.48 15.60
N PRO A 220 2.16 -15.47 15.52
CA PRO A 220 1.91 -16.67 14.70
C PRO A 220 0.72 -17.49 15.20
N ARG A 221 0.38 -17.41 16.50
CA ARG A 221 -0.81 -18.07 17.05
C ARG A 221 -2.09 -17.39 16.57
N ALA A 222 -2.07 -16.07 16.41
CA ALA A 222 -3.16 -15.32 15.79
C ALA A 222 -3.34 -15.65 14.31
N VAL A 223 -2.22 -15.77 13.58
CA VAL A 223 -2.20 -16.18 12.17
C VAL A 223 -2.80 -17.59 12.04
N PHE A 224 -2.30 -18.55 12.82
CA PHE A 224 -2.81 -19.93 12.85
C PHE A 224 -4.32 -19.98 13.14
N ALA A 225 -4.76 -19.32 14.21
CA ALA A 225 -6.18 -19.26 14.58
C ALA A 225 -7.05 -18.63 13.49
N SER A 226 -6.51 -17.68 12.73
CA SER A 226 -7.23 -17.09 11.60
C SER A 226 -7.26 -18.00 10.37
N ARG A 227 -6.20 -18.76 10.10
CA ARG A 227 -6.14 -19.69 8.96
C ARG A 227 -7.14 -20.84 9.13
N ARG A 228 -7.33 -21.35 10.36
CA ARG A 228 -8.32 -22.39 10.68
C ARG A 228 -9.77 -22.00 10.39
N LYS A 229 -10.08 -20.71 10.27
CA LYS A 229 -11.43 -20.20 9.97
C LYS A 229 -11.72 -20.11 8.47
N LEU A 230 -10.69 -20.24 7.64
CA LEU A 230 -10.86 -20.24 6.19
C LEU A 230 -11.39 -21.60 5.75
N SER A 231 -12.10 -21.64 4.62
CA SER A 231 -12.33 -22.91 3.95
C SER A 231 -10.96 -23.49 3.57
N ARG A 232 -10.74 -24.80 3.81
CA ARG A 232 -9.46 -25.46 3.51
C ARG A 232 -9.01 -25.23 2.07
N LEU A 233 -9.97 -25.21 1.14
CA LEU A 233 -9.77 -24.95 -0.29
C LEU A 233 -9.13 -23.57 -0.61
N SER A 234 -9.21 -22.58 0.29
CA SER A 234 -8.71 -21.21 0.04
C SER A 234 -7.18 -21.13 -0.07
N LEU A 235 -6.45 -21.96 0.69
CA LEU A 235 -4.98 -21.89 0.80
C LEU A 235 -4.23 -23.18 0.44
N GLU A 236 -4.92 -24.25 0.07
CA GLU A 236 -4.28 -25.55 -0.22
C GLU A 236 -3.14 -25.48 -1.24
N GLY A 237 -3.31 -24.70 -2.32
CA GLY A 237 -2.27 -24.50 -3.33
C GLY A 237 -1.07 -23.73 -2.80
N ASP A 238 -1.32 -22.67 -2.02
CA ASP A 238 -0.27 -21.88 -1.38
C ASP A 238 0.50 -22.75 -0.37
N ASP A 239 -0.21 -23.52 0.46
CA ASP A 239 0.39 -24.37 1.50
C ASP A 239 1.29 -25.46 0.91
N ARG A 240 0.86 -26.08 -0.20
CA ARG A 240 1.68 -27.06 -0.93
C ARG A 240 2.95 -26.44 -1.49
N ALA A 241 2.85 -25.24 -2.06
CA ALA A 241 4.01 -24.55 -2.62
C ALA A 241 5.00 -24.08 -1.54
N VAL A 242 4.51 -23.80 -0.32
CA VAL A 242 5.32 -23.46 0.86
C VAL A 242 6.06 -24.67 1.43
N LEU A 243 5.37 -25.80 1.58
CA LEU A 243 5.99 -27.03 2.11
C LEU A 243 6.89 -27.73 1.09
N GLY A 244 6.77 -27.38 -0.19
CA GLY A 244 7.44 -28.07 -1.28
C GLY A 244 6.72 -29.37 -1.64
N HIS A 245 6.74 -29.73 -2.91
CA HIS A 245 6.02 -30.90 -3.44
C HIS A 245 6.59 -32.26 -2.97
N ALA A 246 7.61 -32.27 -2.11
CA ALA A 246 8.29 -33.48 -1.65
C ALA A 246 7.50 -34.30 -0.62
N ASP A 247 6.37 -33.79 -0.10
CA ASP A 247 5.56 -34.44 0.94
C ASP A 247 4.13 -34.77 0.45
N ALA A 248 3.99 -35.08 -0.85
CA ALA A 248 2.71 -35.22 -1.57
C ALA A 248 1.80 -36.40 -1.12
N GLY A 249 2.07 -37.02 0.04
CA GLY A 249 1.31 -38.17 0.57
C GLY A 249 0.90 -38.06 2.03
N ARG A 250 1.30 -37.02 2.76
CA ARG A 250 0.92 -36.82 4.17
C ARG A 250 -0.04 -35.64 4.28
N PRO A 251 -1.14 -35.73 5.07
CA PRO A 251 -1.93 -34.55 5.39
C PRO A 251 -1.02 -33.50 6.01
N SER A 252 -0.85 -32.36 5.34
CA SER A 252 -0.13 -31.21 5.87
C SER A 252 -0.72 -30.87 7.24
N ARG A 253 0.09 -30.89 8.29
CA ARG A 253 -0.37 -30.39 9.59
C ARG A 253 -0.29 -28.88 9.49
N ASP A 254 -1.36 -28.18 9.85
CA ASP A 254 -1.41 -26.71 9.87
C ASP A 254 -0.20 -26.09 10.62
N VAL A 255 0.38 -26.83 11.58
CA VAL A 255 1.60 -26.44 12.32
C VAL A 255 2.86 -26.46 11.46
N ASP A 256 3.01 -27.40 10.53
CA ASP A 256 4.17 -27.50 9.62
C ASP A 256 4.19 -26.29 8.67
N VAL A 257 3.01 -25.88 8.18
CA VAL A 257 2.84 -24.66 7.39
C VAL A 257 3.22 -23.42 8.22
N MET A 258 2.79 -23.36 9.48
CA MET A 258 3.17 -22.27 10.37
C MET A 258 4.67 -22.23 10.63
N GLU A 259 5.32 -23.38 10.81
CA GLU A 259 6.77 -23.46 10.97
C GLU A 259 7.48 -22.86 9.74
N ALA A 260 7.05 -23.22 8.53
CA ALA A 260 7.60 -22.66 7.29
C ALA A 260 7.38 -21.15 7.17
N ILE A 261 6.18 -20.66 7.50
CA ILE A 261 5.88 -19.21 7.53
C ILE A 261 6.77 -18.48 8.55
N CYS A 262 6.94 -19.06 9.75
CA CYS A 262 7.74 -18.46 10.82
C CYS A 262 9.22 -18.44 10.46
N ARG A 263 9.77 -19.53 9.92
CA ARG A 263 11.14 -19.58 9.39
C ARG A 263 11.35 -18.50 8.32
N SER A 264 10.40 -18.33 7.41
CA SER A 264 10.48 -17.29 6.39
C SER A 264 10.48 -15.88 6.96
N ASN A 265 9.61 -15.56 7.93
CA ASN A 265 9.62 -14.26 8.58
C ASN A 265 10.96 -13.98 9.27
N ASP A 266 11.54 -14.98 9.95
CA ASP A 266 12.86 -14.88 10.58
C ASP A 266 13.96 -14.65 9.53
N ASP A 267 13.96 -15.43 8.45
CA ASP A 267 14.89 -15.32 7.32
C ASP A 267 14.84 -13.96 6.63
N VAL A 268 13.64 -13.42 6.38
CA VAL A 268 13.45 -12.08 5.82
C VAL A 268 14.10 -11.02 6.73
N ALA A 269 13.87 -11.11 8.04
CA ALA A 269 14.44 -10.18 9.00
C ALA A 269 15.94 -10.39 9.24
N ALA A 270 16.46 -11.60 9.05
CA ALA A 270 17.88 -11.91 9.09
C ALA A 270 18.59 -11.34 7.85
N ALA A 271 18.04 -11.54 6.66
CA ALA A 271 18.56 -11.03 5.39
C ALA A 271 18.68 -9.50 5.38
N ALA A 272 17.77 -8.80 6.06
CA ALA A 272 17.84 -7.37 6.27
C ALA A 272 19.01 -6.94 7.19
N ALA A 273 19.30 -7.74 8.22
CA ALA A 273 20.35 -7.45 9.20
C ALA A 273 21.78 -7.77 8.70
N GLU A 274 21.91 -8.65 7.70
CA GLU A 274 23.21 -9.04 7.12
C GLU A 274 24.01 -7.85 6.52
N GLY A 275 23.35 -6.75 6.15
CA GLY A 275 24.01 -5.55 5.61
C GLY A 275 24.48 -4.52 6.66
N GLY A 276 24.06 -4.66 7.92
CA GLY A 276 24.24 -3.63 8.96
C GLY A 276 25.40 -3.86 9.93
N ARG A 277 26.17 -4.94 9.78
CA ARG A 277 27.20 -5.38 10.76
C ARG A 277 28.64 -5.23 10.27
N ARG A 278 28.98 -4.09 9.66
CA ARG A 278 30.40 -3.71 9.48
C ARG A 278 30.64 -2.32 10.06
N GLU A 279 31.17 -2.34 11.27
CA GLU A 279 31.71 -1.18 11.98
C GLU A 279 32.91 -0.63 11.19
N GLY A 280 32.89 0.65 10.84
CA GLY A 280 34.08 1.36 10.33
C GLY A 280 34.24 1.55 8.81
N ARG A 281 33.19 1.80 8.01
CA ARG A 281 33.38 2.22 6.60
C ARG A 281 32.55 3.44 6.19
N THR A 282 33.21 4.34 5.46
CA THR A 282 32.72 5.58 4.85
C THR A 282 31.45 5.39 4.02
N PRO A 283 30.54 6.40 3.97
CA PRO A 283 29.31 6.35 3.20
C PRO A 283 29.63 6.51 1.71
N GLY A 284 29.80 5.38 1.03
CA GLY A 284 30.04 5.35 -0.40
C GLY A 284 30.25 3.93 -0.87
N VAL A 285 29.18 3.35 -1.44
CA VAL A 285 29.20 2.20 -2.35
C VAL A 285 29.49 0.81 -1.69
N ASP A 286 28.53 -0.10 -1.90
CA ASP A 286 28.58 -1.56 -1.72
C ASP A 286 28.53 -2.18 -0.31
N GLY A 287 27.29 -2.42 0.17
CA GLY A 287 26.98 -3.34 1.26
C GLY A 287 25.74 -4.17 0.92
N GLY A 288 25.91 -5.43 0.52
CA GLY A 288 24.87 -6.33 -0.04
C GLY A 288 23.74 -6.79 0.88
N GLY A 289 23.30 -5.98 1.85
CA GLY A 289 22.06 -6.21 2.62
C GLY A 289 20.98 -5.17 2.33
N LEU A 290 19.81 -5.29 2.97
CA LEU A 290 18.66 -4.39 2.73
C LEU A 290 18.77 -3.06 3.51
N GLY A 291 19.99 -2.64 3.88
CA GLY A 291 20.26 -1.57 4.84
C GLY A 291 19.57 -0.25 4.51
N GLY A 292 18.84 0.32 5.49
CA GLY A 292 18.04 1.55 5.33
C GLY A 292 16.76 1.40 4.49
N ALA A 293 16.61 0.30 3.74
CA ALA A 293 15.48 0.02 2.86
C ALA A 293 14.52 -1.05 3.43
N TYR A 294 14.70 -1.46 4.69
CA TYR A 294 13.83 -2.42 5.37
C TYR A 294 13.32 -1.88 6.71
N MET A 295 12.02 -2.07 6.97
CA MET A 295 11.35 -1.78 8.24
C MET A 295 10.48 -2.98 8.62
N ALA A 296 10.62 -3.50 9.84
CA ALA A 296 9.69 -4.48 10.39
C ALA A 296 8.57 -3.78 11.17
N VAL A 297 7.33 -4.24 11.00
CA VAL A 297 6.15 -3.71 11.68
C VAL A 297 5.35 -4.87 12.26
N ARG A 298 4.96 -4.81 13.54
CA ARG A 298 3.99 -5.75 14.09
C ARG A 298 2.59 -5.25 13.83
N TYR A 299 1.70 -6.14 13.41
CA TYR A 299 0.28 -5.84 13.28
C TYR A 299 -0.31 -5.30 14.59
N GLU A 300 0.14 -5.84 15.72
CA GLU A 300 -0.28 -5.45 17.05
C GLU A 300 0.09 -4.00 17.38
N ASP A 301 1.26 -3.50 16.94
CA ASP A 301 1.65 -2.09 17.10
C ASP A 301 0.81 -1.20 16.19
N LEU A 302 0.58 -1.62 14.94
CA LEU A 302 -0.24 -0.87 13.97
C LEU A 302 -1.66 -0.63 14.48
N VAL A 303 -2.27 -1.63 15.12
CA VAL A 303 -3.65 -1.50 15.60
C VAL A 303 -3.75 -0.88 16.99
N SER A 304 -2.72 -1.00 17.83
CA SER A 304 -2.74 -0.45 19.20
C SER A 304 -2.25 1.00 19.26
N GLU A 305 -1.33 1.39 18.37
CA GLU A 305 -0.77 2.73 18.26
C GLU A 305 -0.80 3.20 16.78
N PRO A 306 -2.01 3.35 16.19
CA PRO A 306 -2.20 3.60 14.76
C PRO A 306 -1.54 4.89 14.27
N ALA A 307 -1.75 6.04 14.93
CA ALA A 307 -1.10 7.29 14.54
C ALA A 307 0.43 7.19 14.51
N ARG A 308 1.05 6.66 15.58
CA ARG A 308 2.51 6.53 15.68
C ARG A 308 3.05 5.60 14.61
N THR A 309 2.51 4.38 14.52
CA THR A 309 3.01 3.34 13.61
C THR A 309 2.80 3.75 12.14
N THR A 310 1.67 4.37 11.81
CA THR A 310 1.40 4.88 10.46
C THR A 310 2.37 6.01 10.09
N GLY A 311 2.57 6.98 10.99
CA GLY A 311 3.54 8.06 10.77
C GLY A 311 4.96 7.55 10.53
N GLU A 312 5.40 6.53 11.25
CA GLU A 312 6.70 5.88 11.03
C GLU A 312 6.78 5.17 9.67
N MET A 313 5.74 4.43 9.28
CA MET A 313 5.69 3.74 7.98
C MET A 313 5.74 4.70 6.79
N PHE A 314 4.98 5.80 6.83
CA PHE A 314 4.98 6.80 5.76
C PHE A 314 6.31 7.54 5.66
N ARG A 315 6.87 7.95 6.81
CA ARG A 315 8.20 8.56 6.87
C ARG A 315 9.27 7.62 6.31
N PHE A 316 9.25 6.35 6.71
CA PHE A 316 10.14 5.33 6.19
C PHE A 316 9.97 5.18 4.67
N ALA A 317 8.73 5.06 4.19
CA ALA A 317 8.39 4.95 2.77
C ALA A 317 8.76 6.21 1.96
N GLY A 318 9.09 7.33 2.62
CA GLY A 318 9.33 8.63 1.99
C GLY A 318 8.11 9.16 1.26
N ILE A 319 6.94 8.96 1.86
CA ILE A 319 5.64 9.42 1.41
C ILE A 319 5.10 10.34 2.51
N GLU A 320 4.60 11.52 2.16
CA GLU A 320 3.95 12.40 3.12
C GLU A 320 2.68 11.72 3.66
N LEU A 321 2.34 11.90 4.94
CA LEU A 321 1.12 11.35 5.52
C LEU A 321 0.05 12.46 5.57
N PRO A 322 -0.99 12.42 4.73
CA PRO A 322 -2.08 13.38 4.79
C PRO A 322 -2.94 13.16 6.04
N ASP A 323 -3.46 14.25 6.61
CA ASP A 323 -4.36 14.20 7.77
C ASP A 323 -5.60 13.33 7.51
N ALA A 324 -6.14 13.35 6.29
CA ALA A 324 -7.28 12.53 5.90
C ALA A 324 -6.97 11.03 5.99
N VAL A 325 -5.74 10.61 5.64
CA VAL A 325 -5.31 9.22 5.76
C VAL A 325 -5.14 8.86 7.24
N ALA A 326 -4.49 9.72 8.03
CA ALA A 326 -4.34 9.50 9.46
C ALA A 326 -5.70 9.35 10.18
N ALA A 327 -6.65 10.24 9.89
CA ALA A 327 -8.01 10.17 10.41
C ALA A 327 -8.74 8.89 9.99
N TRP A 328 -8.56 8.44 8.74
CA TRP A 328 -9.13 7.17 8.26
C TRP A 328 -8.57 5.97 9.03
N VAL A 329 -7.25 5.93 9.30
CA VAL A 329 -6.65 4.83 10.09
C VAL A 329 -7.24 4.77 11.49
N GLU A 330 -7.40 5.92 12.16
CA GLU A 330 -8.01 6.00 13.48
C GLU A 330 -9.46 5.47 13.47
N LEU A 331 -10.25 5.89 12.47
CA LEU A 331 -11.63 5.42 12.30
C LEU A 331 -11.70 3.90 12.07
N MET A 332 -10.78 3.33 11.29
CA MET A 332 -10.80 1.90 10.98
C MET A 332 -10.34 1.01 12.14
N THR A 333 -9.48 1.54 13.02
CA THR A 333 -8.93 0.80 14.16
C THR A 333 -9.78 0.90 15.43
N HIS A 334 -10.59 1.96 15.55
CA HIS A 334 -11.43 2.24 16.72
C HIS A 334 -12.94 2.25 16.45
N GLY A 335 -13.39 2.00 15.21
CA GLY A 335 -14.83 1.94 14.92
C GLY A 335 -15.47 0.57 15.21
N GLN A 336 -16.76 0.45 14.88
CA GLN A 336 -17.55 -0.77 15.04
C GLN A 336 -18.31 -1.03 13.73
N SER A 337 -18.09 -2.19 13.10
CA SER A 337 -18.87 -2.64 11.96
C SER A 337 -19.00 -4.17 11.96
N ASP A 338 -20.13 -4.65 11.42
CA ASP A 338 -20.45 -6.07 11.27
C ASP A 338 -20.36 -6.50 9.81
N GLY A 339 -19.74 -7.66 9.57
CA GLY A 339 -19.74 -8.37 8.27
C GLY A 339 -18.67 -7.89 7.28
N ALA A 340 -17.82 -8.81 6.84
CA ALA A 340 -16.80 -8.60 5.81
C ALA A 340 -16.51 -9.92 5.07
N GLY A 341 -16.25 -9.87 3.77
CA GLY A 341 -15.66 -10.99 3.03
C GLY A 341 -14.24 -11.31 3.51
N GLU A 342 -13.68 -12.44 3.07
CA GLU A 342 -12.41 -13.00 3.58
C GLU A 342 -11.20 -12.05 3.46
N PHE A 343 -11.23 -11.11 2.50
CA PHE A 343 -10.17 -10.14 2.19
C PHE A 343 -10.54 -8.68 2.49
N ASP A 344 -11.75 -8.43 2.99
CA ASP A 344 -12.26 -7.08 3.21
C ASP A 344 -11.62 -6.42 4.44
N VAL A 345 -11.45 -5.10 4.35
CA VAL A 345 -11.01 -4.26 5.47
C VAL A 345 -12.24 -3.59 6.05
N VAL A 346 -12.62 -4.02 7.24
CA VAL A 346 -13.76 -3.48 7.99
C VAL A 346 -13.30 -2.71 9.21
N SER A 347 -14.07 -1.69 9.58
CA SER A 347 -13.82 -0.89 10.77
C SER A 347 -14.11 -1.76 12.00
N LEU A 348 -13.08 -2.12 12.74
CA LEU A 348 -13.18 -3.01 13.89
C LEU A 348 -12.42 -2.41 15.05
N GLN A 349 -12.82 -2.78 16.27
CA GLN A 349 -12.00 -2.66 17.49
C GLN A 349 -10.75 -3.53 17.34
N SER A 350 -9.81 -3.03 16.55
CA SER A 350 -8.70 -3.79 16.00
C SER A 350 -7.75 -4.31 17.09
N PRO A 351 -7.50 -3.58 18.20
CA PRO A 351 -6.81 -4.13 19.38
C PRO A 351 -7.50 -5.34 20.00
N ALA A 352 -8.82 -5.31 20.17
CA ALA A 352 -9.57 -6.42 20.74
C ALA A 352 -9.58 -7.63 19.79
N VAL A 353 -9.72 -7.38 18.48
CA VAL A 353 -9.65 -8.41 17.44
C VAL A 353 -8.25 -9.03 17.36
N ALA A 354 -7.19 -8.23 17.51
CA ALA A 354 -5.81 -8.72 17.55
C ALA A 354 -5.56 -9.69 18.71
N ARG A 355 -6.28 -9.54 19.82
CA ARG A 355 -6.17 -10.41 21.02
C ARG A 355 -7.20 -11.54 21.05
N LYS A 356 -8.19 -11.56 20.15
CA LYS A 356 -9.32 -12.53 20.15
C LYS A 356 -8.88 -13.99 20.15
N TRP A 357 -7.80 -14.32 19.45
CA TRP A 357 -7.25 -15.68 19.36
C TRP A 357 -6.88 -16.25 20.73
N ARG A 358 -6.50 -15.40 21.70
CA ARG A 358 -6.14 -15.80 23.07
C ARG A 358 -7.29 -16.41 23.85
N ARG A 359 -8.53 -16.25 23.42
CA ARG A 359 -9.71 -16.88 24.05
C ARG A 359 -10.22 -18.07 23.25
N SER A 360 -10.05 -18.07 21.93
CA SER A 360 -10.64 -19.08 21.05
C SER A 360 -9.70 -20.23 20.69
N LEU A 361 -8.38 -20.04 20.77
CA LEU A 361 -7.41 -21.07 20.41
C LEU A 361 -7.15 -22.00 21.62
N PRO A 362 -7.28 -23.33 21.50
CA PRO A 362 -6.89 -24.27 22.54
C PRO A 362 -5.40 -24.09 22.92
N PHE A 363 -5.08 -24.19 24.22
CA PHE A 363 -3.71 -23.96 24.69
C PHE A 363 -2.71 -24.94 24.07
N GLU A 364 -3.09 -26.20 23.88
CA GLU A 364 -2.25 -27.22 23.26
C GLU A 364 -1.84 -26.86 21.83
N GLU A 365 -2.76 -26.29 21.05
CA GLU A 365 -2.45 -25.80 19.70
C GLU A 365 -1.59 -24.55 19.73
N ALA A 366 -1.88 -23.61 20.65
CA ALA A 366 -1.05 -22.43 20.85
C ALA A 366 0.40 -22.82 21.25
N ARG A 367 0.53 -23.86 22.07
CA ARG A 367 1.80 -24.46 22.50
C ARG A 367 2.55 -25.10 21.34
N ALA A 368 1.86 -25.85 20.48
CA ALA A 368 2.46 -26.43 19.28
C ALA A 368 2.98 -25.35 18.33
N VAL A 369 2.19 -24.31 18.07
CA VAL A 369 2.58 -23.18 17.21
C VAL A 369 3.74 -22.40 17.81
N GLN A 370 3.70 -22.04 19.10
CA GLN A 370 4.80 -21.28 19.70
C GLN A 370 6.10 -22.07 19.76
N SER A 371 6.03 -23.40 19.91
CA SER A 371 7.19 -24.29 19.83
C SER A 371 7.80 -24.25 18.43
N ALA A 372 6.99 -24.46 17.40
CA ALA A 372 7.42 -24.42 15.99
C ALA A 372 7.94 -23.03 15.58
N CYS A 373 7.35 -21.96 16.10
CA CYS A 373 7.66 -20.58 15.73
C CYS A 373 8.61 -19.86 16.71
N ARG A 374 9.24 -20.57 17.65
CA ARG A 374 10.00 -19.96 18.76
C ARG A 374 11.05 -18.95 18.30
N ALA A 375 11.83 -19.27 17.26
CA ALA A 375 12.87 -18.40 16.74
C ALA A 375 12.29 -17.06 16.24
N ALA A 376 11.27 -17.12 15.40
CA ALA A 376 10.57 -15.95 14.88
C ALA A 376 9.89 -15.15 16.00
N MET A 377 9.23 -15.83 16.94
CA MET A 377 8.60 -15.17 18.08
C MET A 377 9.59 -14.37 18.91
N ARG A 378 10.76 -14.95 19.21
CA ARG A 378 11.84 -14.25 19.90
C ARG A 378 12.34 -13.05 19.09
N ARG A 379 12.53 -13.20 17.78
CA ARG A 379 13.00 -12.11 16.91
C ARG A 379 12.03 -10.93 16.86
N PHE A 380 10.74 -11.20 16.79
CA PHE A 380 9.68 -10.19 16.76
C PHE A 380 9.07 -9.89 18.12
N ARG A 381 9.74 -10.31 19.20
CA ARG A 381 9.40 -9.96 20.59
C ARG A 381 8.00 -10.42 21.03
N TYR A 382 7.49 -11.51 20.47
CA TYR A 382 6.26 -12.16 20.96
C TYR A 382 6.56 -13.01 22.21
N ARG A 383 5.63 -13.00 23.17
CA ARG A 383 5.73 -13.74 24.44
C ARG A 383 5.18 -15.15 24.29
N GLU A 384 5.94 -16.16 24.70
CA GLU A 384 5.45 -17.52 24.91
C GLU A 384 4.59 -17.59 26.19
N PHE A 385 3.50 -18.35 26.16
CA PHE A 385 2.68 -18.59 27.36
C PHE A 385 2.99 -19.98 27.91
N ALA A 386 3.21 -20.09 29.22
CA ALA A 386 3.56 -21.34 29.90
C ALA A 386 2.34 -22.19 30.28
N SER A 387 1.17 -21.57 30.42
CA SER A 387 -0.08 -22.27 30.78
C SER A 387 -1.30 -21.65 30.09
N GLU A 388 -2.41 -22.39 30.09
CA GLU A 388 -3.70 -21.84 29.64
C GLU A 388 -4.11 -20.61 30.47
N GLY A 389 -3.90 -20.63 31.78
CA GLY A 389 -4.18 -19.49 32.65
C GLY A 389 -3.43 -18.23 32.22
N GLU A 390 -2.14 -18.37 31.87
CA GLU A 390 -1.34 -17.25 31.34
C GLU A 390 -1.85 -16.77 29.98
N LEU A 391 -2.17 -17.69 29.07
CA LEU A 391 -2.73 -17.38 27.75
C LEU A 391 -4.04 -16.59 27.87
N ARG A 392 -4.94 -16.97 28.77
CA ARG A 392 -6.25 -16.31 28.96
C ARG A 392 -6.14 -14.98 29.75
N ASN A 393 -5.08 -14.78 30.52
CA ASN A 393 -4.91 -13.59 31.36
C ASN A 393 -4.64 -12.33 30.52
N ALA A 394 -5.64 -11.44 30.43
CA ALA A 394 -5.57 -10.21 29.65
C ALA A 394 -4.60 -9.15 30.20
N SER A 395 -4.17 -9.26 31.47
CA SER A 395 -3.16 -8.37 32.06
C SER A 395 -1.74 -8.66 31.56
N ILE A 396 -1.50 -9.85 30.99
CA ILE A 396 -0.21 -10.24 30.44
C ILE A 396 -0.21 -9.89 28.96
N ASP A 397 0.66 -8.99 28.52
CA ASP A 397 0.78 -8.66 27.10
C ASP A 397 1.36 -9.82 26.28
N ALA A 398 0.90 -9.96 25.04
CA ALA A 398 1.33 -11.03 24.12
C ALA A 398 2.69 -10.76 23.46
N PHE A 399 3.28 -9.59 23.71
CA PHE A 399 4.56 -9.17 23.16
C PHE A 399 5.26 -8.21 24.13
N TYR A 400 6.59 -8.14 24.02
CA TYR A 400 7.41 -7.20 24.77
C TYR A 400 7.46 -5.87 24.00
N ARG A 401 7.22 -4.76 24.69
CA ARG A 401 7.43 -3.41 24.15
C ARG A 401 8.92 -3.09 24.03
#